data_AF-A0A7V4QU64-F1
#
_entry.id   AF-A0A7V4QU64-F1
#
_cell.length_a   1.000
_cell.length_b   1.000
_cell.length_c   1.000
_cell.angle_alpha   90.00
_cell.angle_beta   90.00
_cell.angle_gamma   90.00
#
_symmetry.space_group_name_H-M   'P 1'
#
loop_
_entity.id
_entity.type
_entity.pdbx_description
1 polymer ?
#
loop_
_entity_poly.entity_id
_entity_poly.type
_entity_poly.pdbx_seq_one_letter_code
_entity_poly.pdbx_strand_id
1 'polypeptide(L)'
;MKKIILIITVVFSLLVVLKAENISTATYLLVNSYPEFSAKGDSVGVCFLGITSASLNPASIAGITNAEFAAMFNQYFEDINSQKISIAKNFNFAVLGFELNYIDLGTITEINSDIYGNPVLSNNTIKSSVLYTSLIFSKKIKDFGFGITSKFIFEDIAENSNFLFCIDAGIIYRNIFIENLNFGISLLNISTQTNSFYTPIDLKSAINYSIYNNFLTISGAVNYLIKDEYLSLYAGLDFSLFDVLILRGGINNNYDNINFTAGFGFVIEGVHFDYSLEVLPFSENIHKFSLNADFGKINTEGKAEINIEKGNTFKDYMESGNFYYESKQYRNAIKYFEYINLLYWRDIENMSDKEKSAFFQKLGICYYNIKDTKRALQYFERANYFDKDNEILKHWIRLLK
;
A
#
# COMPACT_ATOMS: atom_id res chain seq x y z
N MET A 1 -5.45 33.10 5.67
CA MET A 1 -6.82 32.55 5.70
C MET A 1 -7.67 33.01 4.52
N LYS A 2 -7.89 34.32 4.29
CA LYS A 2 -8.72 34.81 3.16
C LYS A 2 -8.23 34.41 1.75
N LYS A 3 -6.90 34.28 1.53
CA LYS A 3 -6.33 33.82 0.25
C LYS A 3 -6.47 32.32 -0.01
N ILE A 4 -6.61 31.51 1.05
CA ILE A 4 -6.75 30.03 0.95
C ILE A 4 -8.21 29.67 0.68
N ILE A 5 -9.15 30.38 1.32
CA ILE A 5 -10.59 30.23 1.07
C ILE A 5 -10.92 30.62 -0.38
N LEU A 6 -10.32 31.69 -0.90
CA LEU A 6 -10.52 32.13 -2.29
C LEU A 6 -10.07 31.09 -3.33
N ILE A 7 -8.97 30.36 -3.08
CA ILE A 7 -8.49 29.31 -3.98
C ILE A 7 -9.44 28.10 -3.95
N ILE A 8 -9.94 27.71 -2.78
CA ILE A 8 -10.90 26.61 -2.63
C ILE A 8 -12.24 26.95 -3.29
N THR A 9 -12.70 28.21 -3.21
CA THR A 9 -13.96 28.64 -3.85
C THR A 9 -13.84 28.72 -5.37
N VAL A 10 -12.67 29.06 -5.93
CA VAL A 10 -12.44 29.12 -7.38
C VAL A 10 -12.34 27.71 -8.00
N VAL A 11 -11.81 26.72 -7.27
CA VAL A 11 -11.82 25.32 -7.73
C VAL A 11 -13.24 24.74 -7.74
N PHE A 12 -14.10 25.14 -6.79
CA PHE A 12 -15.49 24.65 -6.70
C PHE A 12 -16.43 25.28 -7.73
N SER A 13 -16.15 26.51 -8.18
CA SER A 13 -17.02 27.26 -9.11
C SER A 13 -16.81 26.95 -10.60
N LEU A 14 -15.87 26.06 -10.94
CA LEU A 14 -15.57 25.67 -12.33
C LEU A 14 -16.27 24.37 -12.78
N LEU A 15 -17.12 23.78 -11.94
CA LEU A 15 -17.80 22.49 -12.17
C LEU A 15 -19.21 22.61 -12.79
N VAL A 16 -19.45 23.58 -13.66
CA VAL A 16 -20.71 23.63 -14.43
C VAL A 16 -20.40 23.65 -15.93
N VAL A 17 -20.39 22.47 -16.56
CA VAL A 17 -20.59 22.35 -18.02
C VAL A 17 -21.30 21.03 -18.36
N LEU A 18 -22.49 21.20 -18.95
CA LEU A 18 -23.15 20.49 -20.04
C LEU A 18 -22.83 19.00 -20.31
N LYS A 19 -23.88 18.20 -20.11
CA LYS A 19 -24.08 16.81 -20.52
C LYS A 19 -23.69 16.56 -21.99
N ALA A 20 -22.68 15.71 -22.19
CA ALA A 20 -22.46 14.99 -23.43
C ALA A 20 -22.21 13.51 -23.08
N GLU A 21 -22.88 12.58 -23.74
CA GLU A 21 -22.62 11.13 -23.62
C GLU A 21 -21.25 10.81 -24.25
N ASN A 22 -20.18 11.12 -23.53
CA ASN A 22 -18.82 10.73 -23.88
C ASN A 22 -18.49 9.45 -23.10
N ILE A 23 -18.36 8.32 -23.79
CA ILE A 23 -17.90 7.07 -23.17
C ILE A 23 -16.38 7.07 -23.20
N SER A 24 -15.74 6.98 -22.04
CA SER A 24 -14.29 6.79 -21.96
C SER A 24 -13.91 5.39 -22.48
N THR A 25 -12.97 5.34 -23.42
CA THR A 25 -12.25 4.12 -23.81
C THR A 25 -11.08 3.86 -22.87
N ALA A 26 -10.45 2.68 -22.97
CA ALA A 26 -9.33 2.31 -22.11
C ALA A 26 -9.67 2.31 -20.60
N THR A 27 -10.86 1.83 -20.24
CA THR A 27 -11.34 1.73 -18.85
C THR A 27 -10.45 0.85 -17.96
N TYR A 28 -9.64 -0.03 -18.56
CA TYR A 28 -8.60 -0.78 -17.86
C TYR A 28 -7.60 0.14 -17.12
N LEU A 29 -7.45 1.41 -17.52
CA LEU A 29 -6.62 2.41 -16.83
C LEU A 29 -7.19 2.83 -15.47
N LEU A 30 -8.46 2.54 -15.19
CA LEU A 30 -9.10 2.81 -13.90
C LEU A 30 -8.92 1.66 -12.90
N VAL A 31 -8.50 0.49 -13.39
CA VAL A 31 -8.36 -0.69 -12.54
C VAL A 31 -7.18 -0.49 -11.60
N ASN A 32 -7.46 -0.42 -10.30
CA ASN A 32 -6.40 -0.35 -9.33
C ASN A 32 -5.56 -1.63 -9.33
N SER A 33 -4.25 -1.41 -9.43
CA SER A 33 -3.25 -2.45 -9.59
C SER A 33 -2.85 -3.10 -8.26
N TYR A 34 -2.41 -2.32 -7.26
CA TYR A 34 -1.79 -2.90 -6.07
C TYR A 34 -2.82 -3.25 -4.97
N PRO A 35 -2.76 -4.45 -4.37
CA PRO A 35 -3.71 -4.93 -3.36
C PRO A 35 -3.83 -4.01 -2.15
N GLU A 36 -2.72 -3.39 -1.74
CA GLU A 36 -2.69 -2.47 -0.59
C GLU A 36 -3.85 -1.46 -0.64
N PHE A 37 -4.05 -0.81 -1.77
CA PHE A 37 -5.09 0.21 -1.93
C PHE A 37 -6.43 -0.37 -2.34
N SER A 38 -6.47 -1.49 -3.06
CA SER A 38 -7.73 -2.20 -3.32
C SER A 38 -8.41 -2.62 -2.02
N ALA A 39 -7.66 -2.96 -0.97
CA ALA A 39 -8.22 -3.29 0.34
C ALA A 39 -8.83 -2.10 1.11
N LYS A 40 -8.48 -0.85 0.76
CA LYS A 40 -8.79 0.37 1.53
C LYS A 40 -9.74 1.34 0.82
N GLY A 41 -10.30 0.95 -0.32
CA GLY A 41 -10.90 1.87 -1.27
C GLY A 41 -9.80 2.59 -2.05
N ASP A 42 -9.54 2.11 -3.26
CA ASP A 42 -8.40 2.45 -4.13
C ASP A 42 -7.89 3.90 -4.05
N SER A 43 -8.78 4.88 -4.15
CA SER A 43 -8.45 6.29 -4.35
C SER A 43 -7.90 6.94 -3.08
N VAL A 44 -7.99 6.30 -1.91
CA VAL A 44 -7.29 6.77 -0.70
C VAL A 44 -5.78 6.79 -0.89
N GLY A 45 -5.24 5.93 -1.76
CA GLY A 45 -3.80 5.83 -2.04
C GLY A 45 -3.17 7.08 -2.65
N VAL A 46 -3.98 8.03 -3.12
CA VAL A 46 -3.53 9.29 -3.73
C VAL A 46 -2.69 10.15 -2.78
N CYS A 47 -2.84 9.97 -1.47
CA CYS A 47 -2.11 10.71 -0.44
C CYS A 47 -1.04 9.88 0.29
N PHE A 48 -0.79 8.64 -0.15
CA PHE A 48 0.24 7.76 0.39
C PHE A 48 1.55 7.91 -0.39
N LEU A 49 2.67 7.63 0.28
CA LEU A 49 3.99 7.59 -0.32
C LEU A 49 4.39 6.15 -0.62
N GLY A 50 5.22 5.98 -1.65
CA GLY A 50 5.77 4.70 -2.07
C GLY A 50 5.44 4.37 -3.52
N ILE A 51 6.16 3.37 -4.04
CA ILE A 51 6.03 2.92 -5.43
C ILE A 51 4.66 2.29 -5.73
N THR A 52 4.00 1.68 -4.74
CA THR A 52 2.67 1.07 -4.90
C THR A 52 1.56 2.09 -5.14
N SER A 53 1.75 3.36 -4.74
CA SER A 53 0.80 4.45 -4.98
C SER A 53 1.05 5.22 -6.28
N ALA A 54 2.12 4.89 -7.02
CA ALA A 54 2.61 5.76 -8.09
C ALA A 54 1.63 5.91 -9.27
N SER A 55 0.83 4.88 -9.57
CA SER A 55 -0.24 4.97 -10.57
C SER A 55 -1.47 5.75 -10.12
N LEU A 56 -1.63 5.98 -8.81
CA LEU A 56 -2.72 6.80 -8.25
C LEU A 56 -2.29 8.26 -8.10
N ASN A 57 -1.01 8.49 -7.78
CA ASN A 57 -0.43 9.82 -7.71
C ASN A 57 1.08 9.74 -7.96
N PRO A 58 1.62 10.31 -9.05
CA PRO A 58 3.06 10.25 -9.32
C PRO A 58 3.90 10.89 -8.21
N ALA A 59 3.38 11.87 -7.46
CA ALA A 59 4.10 12.47 -6.35
C ALA A 59 4.40 11.49 -5.19
N SER A 60 3.78 10.31 -5.17
CA SER A 60 3.97 9.31 -4.11
C SER A 60 5.43 8.86 -3.96
N ILE A 61 6.17 8.80 -5.06
CA ILE A 61 7.56 8.34 -5.04
C ILE A 61 8.53 9.43 -4.56
N ALA A 62 8.09 10.68 -4.41
CA ALA A 62 8.96 11.80 -4.00
C ALA A 62 9.58 11.61 -2.61
N GLY A 63 8.99 10.74 -1.77
CA GLY A 63 9.48 10.41 -0.44
C GLY A 63 10.50 9.27 -0.38
N ILE A 64 10.72 8.54 -1.48
CA ILE A 64 11.61 7.37 -1.53
C ILE A 64 13.04 7.80 -1.25
N THR A 65 13.68 7.14 -0.29
CA THR A 65 15.01 7.57 0.19
C THR A 65 16.17 6.95 -0.58
N ASN A 66 15.97 5.77 -1.17
CA ASN A 66 16.97 5.08 -1.98
C ASN A 66 16.34 4.35 -3.16
N ALA A 67 15.71 3.21 -2.95
CA ALA A 67 15.08 2.43 -4.00
C ALA A 67 13.90 1.67 -3.42
N GLU A 68 12.85 1.52 -4.22
CA GLU A 68 11.73 0.63 -3.92
C GLU A 68 11.41 -0.20 -5.16
N PHE A 69 10.90 -1.40 -4.91
CA PHE A 69 10.44 -2.33 -5.91
C PHE A 69 9.07 -2.87 -5.50
N ALA A 70 8.19 -3.12 -6.47
CA ALA A 70 6.91 -3.77 -6.24
C ALA A 70 6.52 -4.61 -7.46
N ALA A 71 5.98 -5.79 -7.23
CA ALA A 71 5.40 -6.63 -8.26
C ALA A 71 4.03 -7.15 -7.81
N MET A 72 3.09 -7.26 -8.74
CA MET A 72 1.78 -7.84 -8.46
C MET A 72 1.33 -8.79 -9.58
N PHE A 73 0.43 -9.68 -9.19
CA PHE A 73 -0.35 -10.53 -10.08
C PHE A 73 -1.80 -10.53 -9.57
N ASN A 74 -2.73 -10.12 -10.43
CA ASN A 74 -4.14 -10.08 -10.14
C ASN A 74 -4.89 -10.94 -11.15
N GLN A 75 -5.79 -11.79 -10.64
CA GLN A 75 -6.75 -12.52 -11.45
C GLN A 75 -8.12 -11.89 -11.25
N TYR A 76 -8.78 -11.57 -12.36
CA TYR A 76 -10.13 -11.01 -12.38
C TYR A 76 -11.12 -12.11 -12.80
N PHE A 77 -12.33 -11.70 -13.18
CA PHE A 77 -13.36 -12.60 -13.68
C PHE A 77 -12.91 -13.31 -14.98
N GLU A 78 -13.31 -14.57 -15.14
CA GLU A 78 -12.94 -15.46 -16.26
C GLU A 78 -11.41 -15.62 -16.41
N ASP A 79 -10.87 -15.36 -17.60
CA ASP A 79 -9.45 -15.51 -17.94
C ASP A 79 -8.70 -14.17 -17.94
N ILE A 80 -9.35 -13.09 -17.52
CA ILE A 80 -8.75 -11.75 -17.41
C ILE A 80 -7.74 -11.72 -16.26
N ASN A 81 -6.52 -11.27 -16.56
CA ASN A 81 -5.48 -11.12 -15.56
C ASN A 81 -4.61 -9.88 -15.82
N SER A 82 -3.99 -9.35 -14.77
CA SER A 82 -3.04 -8.25 -14.88
C SER A 82 -1.77 -8.52 -14.09
N GLN A 83 -0.65 -8.14 -14.69
CA GLN A 83 0.68 -8.25 -14.12
C GLN A 83 1.33 -6.87 -14.14
N LYS A 84 2.05 -6.55 -13.08
CA LYS A 84 2.76 -5.28 -13.02
C LYS A 84 4.05 -5.39 -12.23
N ILE A 85 5.07 -4.69 -12.72
CA ILE A 85 6.32 -4.44 -12.01
C ILE A 85 6.53 -2.93 -11.95
N SER A 86 6.88 -2.43 -10.78
CA SER A 86 7.25 -1.04 -10.55
C SER A 86 8.57 -0.95 -9.79
N ILE A 87 9.42 -0.03 -10.20
CA ILE A 87 10.69 0.27 -9.54
C ILE A 87 10.85 1.77 -9.44
N ALA A 88 11.40 2.25 -8.33
CA ALA A 88 11.83 3.63 -8.19
C ALA A 88 13.20 3.73 -7.55
N LYS A 89 13.93 4.78 -7.94
CA LYS A 89 15.27 5.08 -7.45
C LYS A 89 15.39 6.58 -7.18
N ASN A 90 15.88 6.90 -5.99
CA ASN A 90 16.22 8.26 -5.60
C ASN A 90 17.60 8.64 -6.15
N PHE A 91 17.65 9.78 -6.84
CA PHE A 91 18.85 10.45 -7.30
C PHE A 91 18.95 11.83 -6.66
N ASN A 92 20.11 12.46 -6.72
CA ASN A 92 20.34 13.77 -6.08
C ASN A 92 19.39 14.88 -6.56
N PHE A 93 18.83 14.77 -7.77
CA PHE A 93 17.97 15.79 -8.36
C PHE A 93 16.47 15.50 -8.22
N ALA A 94 16.08 14.22 -8.14
CA ALA A 94 14.71 13.72 -8.10
C ALA A 94 14.67 12.20 -7.84
N VAL A 95 13.48 11.67 -7.57
CA VAL A 95 13.18 10.24 -7.64
C VAL A 95 12.64 9.93 -9.03
N LEU A 96 13.23 8.93 -9.68
CA LEU A 96 12.73 8.40 -10.95
C LEU A 96 12.05 7.06 -10.71
N GLY A 97 10.91 6.84 -11.36
CA GLY A 97 10.17 5.60 -11.33
C GLY A 97 9.96 5.03 -12.74
N PHE A 98 9.82 3.72 -12.81
CA PHE A 98 9.48 2.98 -14.01
C PHE A 98 8.41 1.94 -13.64
N GLU A 99 7.38 1.81 -14.46
CA GLU A 99 6.38 0.74 -14.33
C GLU A 99 6.17 0.04 -15.67
N LEU A 100 6.04 -1.28 -15.64
CA LEU A 100 5.63 -2.12 -16.76
C LEU A 100 4.38 -2.88 -16.37
N ASN A 101 3.33 -2.74 -17.17
CA ASN A 101 2.01 -3.32 -16.92
C ASN A 101 1.59 -4.13 -18.13
N TYR A 102 1.13 -5.35 -17.90
CA TYR A 102 0.52 -6.19 -18.91
C TYR A 102 -0.86 -6.65 -18.43
N ILE A 103 -1.87 -6.46 -19.27
CA ILE A 103 -3.24 -6.88 -19.01
C ILE A 103 -3.63 -7.83 -20.13
N ASP A 104 -3.96 -9.06 -19.76
CA ASP A 104 -4.61 -10.02 -20.64
C ASP A 104 -6.12 -9.83 -20.46
N LEU A 105 -6.81 -9.40 -21.51
CA LEU A 105 -8.26 -9.16 -21.51
C LEU A 105 -9.05 -10.44 -21.79
N GLY A 106 -8.37 -11.59 -21.82
CA GLY A 106 -8.99 -12.88 -21.99
C GLY A 106 -9.32 -13.20 -23.44
N THR A 107 -10.05 -14.30 -23.60
CA THR A 107 -10.39 -14.90 -24.88
C THR A 107 -11.90 -14.89 -25.06
N ILE A 108 -12.38 -14.15 -26.05
CA ILE A 108 -13.80 -14.15 -26.43
C ILE A 108 -14.01 -15.06 -27.64
N THR A 109 -15.13 -15.81 -27.65
CA THR A 109 -15.55 -16.57 -28.82
C THR A 109 -16.29 -15.65 -29.78
N GLU A 110 -15.88 -15.61 -31.04
CA GLU A 110 -16.54 -14.79 -32.05
C GLU A 110 -18.00 -15.25 -32.24
N ILE A 111 -18.94 -14.31 -32.36
CA ILE A 111 -20.35 -14.61 -32.65
C ILE A 111 -20.64 -14.20 -34.10
N ASN A 112 -20.99 -15.18 -34.92
CA ASN A 112 -21.44 -14.98 -36.30
C ASN A 112 -22.97 -14.95 -36.36
N SER A 113 -23.51 -14.60 -37.52
CA SER A 113 -24.94 -14.74 -37.81
C SER A 113 -25.19 -15.87 -38.82
N ASP A 114 -26.21 -16.69 -38.58
CA ASP A 114 -26.69 -17.63 -39.60
C ASP A 114 -27.39 -16.89 -40.77
N ILE A 115 -27.89 -17.65 -41.76
CA ILE A 115 -28.60 -17.10 -42.92
C ILE A 115 -29.92 -16.39 -42.58
N TYR A 116 -30.41 -16.54 -41.34
CA TYR A 116 -31.62 -15.90 -40.82
C TYR A 116 -31.31 -14.75 -39.86
N GLY A 117 -30.03 -14.45 -39.62
CA GLY A 117 -29.58 -13.41 -38.70
C GLY A 117 -29.51 -13.84 -37.23
N ASN A 118 -29.69 -15.13 -36.92
CA ASN A 118 -29.56 -15.61 -35.53
C ASN A 118 -28.09 -15.72 -35.14
N PRO A 119 -27.73 -15.38 -33.88
CA PRO A 119 -26.36 -15.51 -33.41
C PRO A 119 -25.93 -16.98 -33.32
N VAL A 120 -24.77 -17.31 -33.87
CA VAL A 120 -24.15 -18.64 -33.81
C VAL A 120 -22.71 -18.46 -33.36
N LEU A 121 -22.29 -19.23 -32.35
CA LEU A 121 -20.89 -19.24 -31.91
C LEU A 121 -19.98 -19.73 -33.04
N SER A 122 -18.96 -18.93 -33.36
CA SER A 122 -17.87 -19.29 -34.26
C SER A 122 -16.94 -20.31 -33.59
N ASN A 123 -16.13 -21.01 -34.39
CA ASN A 123 -14.99 -21.78 -33.89
C ASN A 123 -13.74 -20.92 -33.69
N ASN A 124 -13.78 -19.65 -34.09
CA ASN A 124 -12.69 -18.70 -33.91
C ASN A 124 -12.77 -18.05 -32.53
N THR A 125 -11.59 -17.76 -31.97
CA THR A 125 -11.44 -17.01 -30.74
C THR A 125 -10.62 -15.75 -30.99
N ILE A 126 -10.98 -14.69 -30.29
CA ILE A 126 -10.31 -13.40 -30.34
C ILE A 126 -9.65 -13.18 -28.99
N LYS A 127 -8.37 -12.85 -29.00
CA LYS A 127 -7.61 -12.47 -27.81
C LYS A 127 -7.32 -10.99 -27.84
N SER A 128 -7.39 -10.35 -26.67
CA SER A 128 -7.06 -8.94 -26.55
C SER A 128 -6.08 -8.74 -25.40
N SER A 129 -5.14 -7.82 -25.55
CA SER A 129 -4.17 -7.52 -24.52
C SER A 129 -3.75 -6.05 -24.54
N VAL A 130 -3.23 -5.59 -23.42
CA VAL A 130 -2.70 -4.24 -23.29
C VAL A 130 -1.34 -4.32 -22.60
N LEU A 131 -0.35 -3.67 -23.19
CA LEU A 131 0.96 -3.47 -22.61
C LEU A 131 1.19 -1.97 -22.44
N TYR A 132 1.48 -1.51 -21.23
CA TYR A 132 1.88 -0.11 -21.03
C TYR A 132 3.03 0.10 -20.06
N THR A 133 3.81 1.11 -20.40
CA THR A 133 5.00 1.52 -19.66
C THR A 133 4.83 2.95 -19.15
N SER A 134 5.22 3.18 -17.90
CA SER A 134 5.17 4.48 -17.23
C SER A 134 6.58 4.94 -16.87
N LEU A 135 6.93 6.17 -17.23
CA LEU A 135 8.14 6.86 -16.76
C LEU A 135 7.72 7.96 -15.79
N ILE A 136 8.20 7.89 -14.55
CA ILE A 136 7.76 8.75 -13.45
C ILE A 136 8.92 9.64 -13.02
N PHE A 137 8.67 10.93 -12.91
CA PHE A 137 9.59 11.89 -12.28
C PHE A 137 8.89 12.53 -11.11
N SER A 138 9.51 12.48 -9.92
CA SER A 138 8.95 13.14 -8.74
C SER A 138 10.01 13.76 -7.87
N LYS A 139 9.66 14.88 -7.25
CA LYS A 139 10.58 15.65 -6.42
C LYS A 139 9.87 16.18 -5.19
N LYS A 140 10.62 16.21 -4.10
CA LYS A 140 10.17 16.71 -2.81
C LYS A 140 10.92 18.00 -2.45
N ILE A 141 10.16 18.99 -2.00
CA ILE A 141 10.62 20.25 -1.45
C ILE A 141 9.96 20.41 -0.08
N LYS A 142 10.74 20.21 1.00
CA LYS A 142 10.22 20.15 2.37
C LYS A 142 9.11 19.10 2.48
N ASP A 143 7.89 19.50 2.81
CA ASP A 143 6.74 18.61 2.95
C ASP A 143 5.85 18.54 1.70
N PHE A 144 6.22 19.26 0.65
CA PHE A 144 5.54 19.27 -0.63
C PHE A 144 6.26 18.33 -1.62
N GLY A 145 5.57 17.30 -2.08
CA GLY A 145 5.98 16.44 -3.19
C GLY A 145 5.16 16.75 -4.44
N PHE A 146 5.79 16.71 -5.60
CA PHE A 146 5.11 16.75 -6.89
C PHE A 146 5.68 15.67 -7.81
N GLY A 147 4.87 15.23 -8.76
CA GLY A 147 5.29 14.24 -9.75
C GLY A 147 4.55 14.35 -11.06
N ILE A 148 5.18 13.85 -12.12
CA ILE A 148 4.63 13.73 -13.47
C ILE A 148 4.96 12.33 -13.99
N THR A 149 4.01 11.72 -14.69
CA THR A 149 4.22 10.46 -15.41
C THR A 149 3.97 10.64 -16.90
N SER A 150 4.81 10.04 -17.73
CA SER A 150 4.50 9.79 -19.15
C SER A 150 4.20 8.32 -19.34
N LYS A 151 3.07 7.99 -19.98
CA LYS A 151 2.60 6.63 -20.22
C LYS A 151 2.52 6.33 -21.72
N PHE A 152 3.07 5.19 -22.10
CA PHE A 152 3.09 4.66 -23.45
C PHE A 152 2.32 3.36 -23.45
N ILE A 153 1.17 3.33 -24.12
CA ILE A 153 0.21 2.23 -24.06
C ILE A 153 0.07 1.63 -25.47
N PHE A 154 0.25 0.32 -25.57
CA PHE A 154 0.05 -0.46 -26.77
C PHE A 154 -1.11 -1.41 -26.51
N GLU A 155 -2.17 -1.23 -27.28
CA GLU A 155 -3.37 -2.05 -27.21
C GLU A 155 -3.39 -2.97 -28.42
N ASP A 156 -3.77 -4.23 -28.20
CA ASP A 156 -4.21 -5.14 -29.25
C ASP A 156 -5.62 -5.61 -28.87
N ILE A 157 -6.64 -5.02 -29.49
CA ILE A 157 -8.04 -5.28 -29.17
C ILE A 157 -8.74 -5.75 -30.43
N ALA A 158 -9.23 -6.98 -30.40
CA ALA A 158 -9.89 -7.61 -31.55
C ALA A 158 -9.09 -7.48 -32.85
N GLU A 159 -7.80 -7.83 -32.79
CA GLU A 159 -6.83 -7.77 -33.90
C GLU A 159 -6.55 -6.35 -34.43
N ASN A 160 -6.99 -5.31 -33.71
CA ASN A 160 -6.66 -3.92 -34.00
C ASN A 160 -5.63 -3.41 -33.01
N SER A 161 -4.44 -3.10 -33.52
CA SER A 161 -3.39 -2.49 -32.72
C SER A 161 -3.52 -0.97 -32.67
N ASN A 162 -3.42 -0.41 -31.48
CA ASN A 162 -3.49 1.03 -31.25
C ASN A 162 -2.39 1.49 -30.27
N PHE A 163 -1.96 2.74 -30.41
CA PHE A 163 -1.00 3.36 -29.50
C PHE A 163 -1.62 4.60 -28.86
N LEU A 164 -1.58 4.63 -27.53
CA LEU A 164 -2.02 5.78 -26.72
C LEU A 164 -0.84 6.37 -25.94
N PHE A 165 -0.81 7.69 -25.89
CA PHE A 165 0.12 8.44 -25.05
C PHE A 165 -0.66 9.26 -24.03
N CYS A 166 -0.34 9.07 -22.75
CA CYS A 166 -0.97 9.77 -21.63
C CYS A 166 0.06 10.46 -20.73
N ILE A 167 -0.38 11.53 -20.08
CA ILE A 167 0.36 12.24 -19.03
C ILE A 167 -0.46 12.21 -17.74
N ASP A 168 0.22 11.95 -16.63
CA ASP A 168 -0.33 12.10 -15.29
C ASP A 168 0.44 13.18 -14.54
N ALA A 169 -0.23 13.87 -13.63
CA ALA A 169 0.40 14.83 -12.71
C ALA A 169 -0.20 14.69 -11.32
N GLY A 170 0.59 15.00 -10.29
CA GLY A 170 0.09 14.95 -8.94
C GLY A 170 0.97 15.64 -7.92
N ILE A 171 0.38 15.87 -6.75
CA ILE A 171 0.94 16.59 -5.62
C ILE A 171 0.58 15.83 -4.34
N ILE A 172 1.51 15.80 -3.38
CA ILE A 172 1.26 15.38 -2.00
C ILE A 172 1.82 16.46 -1.07
N TYR A 173 0.98 16.96 -0.16
CA TYR A 173 1.40 17.85 0.91
C TYR A 173 1.25 17.13 2.25
N ARG A 174 2.38 16.84 2.89
CA ARG A 174 2.45 16.24 4.22
C ARG A 174 2.32 17.27 5.32
N ASN A 175 1.75 16.87 6.44
CA ASN A 175 1.58 17.72 7.62
C ASN A 175 0.91 19.07 7.30
N ILE A 176 -0.10 19.06 6.42
CA ILE A 176 -0.64 20.29 5.80
C ILE A 176 -1.19 21.29 6.84
N PHE A 177 -1.76 20.79 7.95
CA PHE A 177 -2.29 21.61 9.05
C PHE A 177 -1.85 21.14 10.43
N ILE A 178 -1.72 19.83 10.60
CA ILE A 178 -1.27 19.18 11.83
C ILE A 178 -0.31 18.05 11.46
N GLU A 179 0.52 17.65 12.42
CA GLU A 179 1.40 16.50 12.27
C GLU A 179 0.59 15.24 11.90
N ASN A 180 1.11 14.45 10.96
CA ASN A 180 0.51 13.22 10.43
C ASN A 180 -0.79 13.39 9.61
N LEU A 181 -1.21 14.61 9.29
CA LEU A 181 -2.29 14.86 8.34
C LEU A 181 -1.73 15.16 6.95
N ASN A 182 -1.92 14.24 6.01
CA ASN A 182 -1.43 14.39 4.64
C ASN A 182 -2.59 14.57 3.67
N PHE A 183 -2.36 15.38 2.65
CA PHE A 183 -3.29 15.63 1.55
C PHE A 183 -2.63 15.28 0.22
N GLY A 184 -3.37 14.65 -0.69
CA GLY A 184 -2.92 14.33 -2.03
C GLY A 184 -3.96 14.72 -3.07
N ILE A 185 -3.50 15.13 -4.24
CA ILE A 185 -4.33 15.38 -5.43
C ILE A 185 -3.59 14.94 -6.68
N SER A 186 -4.28 14.31 -7.61
CA SER A 186 -3.73 13.86 -8.89
C SER A 186 -4.73 14.03 -10.02
N LEU A 187 -4.20 14.25 -11.22
CA LEU A 187 -4.94 14.25 -12.48
C LEU A 187 -4.24 13.24 -13.38
N LEU A 188 -4.96 12.17 -13.73
CA LEU A 188 -4.43 11.01 -14.44
C LEU A 188 -5.05 10.88 -15.83
N ASN A 189 -4.36 10.14 -16.68
CA ASN A 189 -4.81 9.69 -18.00
C ASN A 189 -5.11 10.83 -18.98
N ILE A 190 -4.39 11.96 -18.90
CA ILE A 190 -4.55 13.04 -19.88
C ILE A 190 -3.93 12.59 -21.20
N SER A 191 -4.74 12.28 -22.20
CA SER A 191 -4.26 11.84 -23.51
C SER A 191 -4.28 12.95 -24.55
N THR A 192 -3.52 12.73 -25.63
CA THR A 192 -3.41 13.66 -26.78
C THR A 192 -4.42 13.35 -27.91
N GLN A 193 -5.24 12.31 -27.78
CA GLN A 193 -6.18 11.91 -28.82
C GLN A 193 -7.42 12.82 -28.85
N THR A 194 -7.83 13.19 -30.06
CA THR A 194 -8.91 14.15 -30.35
C THR A 194 -10.13 13.52 -31.01
N ASN A 195 -10.12 12.21 -31.24
CA ASN A 195 -11.26 11.50 -31.81
C ASN A 195 -12.30 11.22 -30.72
N SER A 196 -13.51 10.80 -31.08
CA SER A 196 -14.64 10.55 -30.16
C SER A 196 -14.42 9.49 -29.07
N PHE A 197 -13.19 8.99 -28.92
CA PHE A 197 -12.74 8.03 -27.92
C PHE A 197 -11.72 8.73 -27.03
N TYR A 198 -12.08 8.93 -25.76
CA TYR A 198 -11.23 9.59 -24.78
C TYR A 198 -10.69 8.56 -23.79
N THR A 199 -9.50 8.81 -23.24
CA THR A 199 -9.04 8.10 -22.04
C THR A 199 -9.84 8.56 -20.82
N PRO A 200 -9.94 7.74 -19.76
CA PRO A 200 -10.74 8.10 -18.59
C PRO A 200 -9.94 9.09 -17.73
N ILE A 201 -10.09 10.39 -18.05
CA ILE A 201 -9.40 11.47 -17.34
C ILE A 201 -9.93 11.51 -15.91
N ASP A 202 -9.04 11.22 -14.97
CA ASP A 202 -9.39 10.87 -13.59
C ASP A 202 -8.77 11.90 -12.64
N LEU A 203 -9.62 12.69 -11.97
CA LEU A 203 -9.23 13.64 -10.94
C LEU A 203 -9.47 13.03 -9.57
N LYS A 204 -8.39 12.79 -8.82
CA LYS A 204 -8.48 12.23 -7.47
C LYS A 204 -7.96 13.20 -6.43
N SER A 205 -8.57 13.18 -5.26
CA SER A 205 -8.02 13.82 -4.07
C SER A 205 -8.27 12.97 -2.83
N ALA A 206 -7.33 13.00 -1.88
CA ALA A 206 -7.42 12.22 -0.67
C ALA A 206 -6.79 12.93 0.52
N ILE A 207 -7.27 12.59 1.71
CA ILE A 207 -6.66 12.97 2.98
C ILE A 207 -6.45 11.71 3.82
N ASN A 208 -5.32 11.62 4.50
CA ASN A 208 -5.09 10.59 5.52
C ASN A 208 -4.59 11.22 6.82
N TYR A 209 -4.94 10.58 7.93
CA TYR A 209 -4.46 10.95 9.25
C TYR A 209 -3.96 9.71 9.98
N SER A 210 -2.69 9.72 10.36
CA SER A 210 -2.07 8.63 11.10
C SER A 210 -1.98 8.95 12.59
N ILE A 211 -2.39 7.97 13.41
CA ILE A 211 -2.55 8.08 14.85
C ILE A 211 -1.58 7.10 15.52
N TYR A 212 -0.92 7.55 16.60
CA TYR A 212 -0.01 6.76 17.46
C TYR A 212 1.01 5.93 16.66
N ASN A 213 2.02 6.58 16.06
CA ASN A 213 3.06 5.91 15.26
C ASN A 213 2.49 4.95 14.19
N ASN A 214 1.45 5.39 13.48
CA ASN A 214 0.77 4.62 12.43
C ASN A 214 0.05 3.36 12.91
N PHE A 215 -0.18 3.19 14.21
CA PHE A 215 -1.03 2.12 14.74
C PHE A 215 -2.41 2.10 14.07
N LEU A 216 -2.96 3.29 13.81
CA LEU A 216 -4.20 3.47 13.07
C LEU A 216 -4.02 4.59 12.05
N THR A 217 -4.37 4.34 10.79
CA THR A 217 -4.50 5.39 9.76
C THR A 217 -5.91 5.37 9.21
N ILE A 218 -6.56 6.52 9.18
CA ILE A 218 -7.89 6.72 8.59
C ILE A 218 -7.73 7.59 7.37
N SER A 219 -8.41 7.24 6.29
CA SER A 219 -8.31 7.95 5.02
C SER A 219 -9.69 8.18 4.40
N GLY A 220 -9.82 9.27 3.67
CA GLY A 220 -10.99 9.59 2.85
C GLY A 220 -10.55 10.16 1.51
N ALA A 221 -11.26 9.81 0.44
CA ALA A 221 -10.94 10.27 -0.90
C ALA A 221 -12.18 10.54 -1.74
N VAL A 222 -11.97 11.35 -2.77
CA VAL A 222 -12.93 11.69 -3.82
C VAL A 222 -12.25 11.43 -5.16
N ASN A 223 -12.97 10.76 -6.06
CA ASN A 223 -12.60 10.53 -7.45
C ASN A 223 -13.67 11.17 -8.34
N TYR A 224 -13.25 11.90 -9.37
CA TYR A 224 -14.14 12.43 -10.40
C TYR A 224 -13.61 12.10 -11.79
N LEU A 225 -14.37 11.29 -12.54
CA LEU A 225 -14.12 11.01 -13.94
C LEU A 225 -14.69 12.16 -14.78
N ILE A 226 -13.79 12.95 -15.37
CA ILE A 226 -14.16 14.23 -15.99
C ILE A 226 -15.05 14.04 -17.22
N LYS A 227 -14.78 13.00 -18.02
CA LYS A 227 -15.52 12.73 -19.27
C LYS A 227 -16.82 11.99 -19.04
N ASP A 228 -16.82 11.05 -18.10
CA ASP A 228 -17.99 10.26 -17.72
C ASP A 228 -18.91 11.00 -16.73
N GLU A 229 -18.49 12.17 -16.24
CA GLU A 229 -19.19 12.98 -15.23
C GLU A 229 -19.53 12.21 -13.94
N TYR A 230 -18.68 11.25 -13.56
CA TYR A 230 -18.94 10.31 -12.48
C TYR A 230 -18.13 10.63 -11.22
N LEU A 231 -18.81 10.76 -10.07
CA LEU A 231 -18.20 11.04 -8.77
C LEU A 231 -18.24 9.80 -7.86
N SER A 232 -17.09 9.43 -7.33
CA SER A 232 -16.97 8.35 -6.33
C SER A 232 -16.29 8.85 -5.05
N LEU A 233 -16.73 8.30 -3.93
CA LEU A 233 -16.28 8.57 -2.58
C LEU A 233 -15.70 7.28 -2.00
N TYR A 234 -14.60 7.43 -1.27
CA TYR A 234 -13.89 6.31 -0.66
C TYR A 234 -13.55 6.66 0.79
N ALA A 235 -13.62 5.66 1.65
CA ALA A 235 -13.04 5.72 2.98
C ALA A 235 -12.28 4.43 3.28
N GLY A 236 -11.16 4.56 3.98
CA GLY A 236 -10.22 3.47 4.22
C GLY A 236 -9.59 3.53 5.60
N LEU A 237 -9.17 2.36 6.09
CA LEU A 237 -8.54 2.17 7.39
C LEU A 237 -7.35 1.20 7.27
N ASP A 238 -6.20 1.60 7.83
CA ASP A 238 -5.08 0.70 8.13
C ASP A 238 -4.94 0.55 9.65
N PHE A 239 -4.89 -0.68 10.13
CA PHE A 239 -4.62 -1.02 11.52
C PHE A 239 -3.32 -1.82 11.62
N SER A 240 -2.26 -1.17 12.10
CA SER A 240 -0.92 -1.75 12.21
C SER A 240 -0.71 -2.43 13.56
N LEU A 241 -0.45 -3.73 13.52
CA LEU A 241 -0.14 -4.58 14.65
C LEU A 241 1.36 -4.88 14.67
N PHE A 242 2.06 -4.27 15.64
CA PHE A 242 3.48 -4.49 15.91
C PHE A 242 4.41 -4.14 14.74
N ASP A 243 3.99 -3.24 13.84
CA ASP A 243 4.72 -2.89 12.60
C ASP A 243 4.97 -4.09 11.65
N VAL A 244 4.30 -5.22 11.87
CA VAL A 244 4.46 -6.47 11.09
C VAL A 244 3.19 -6.83 10.34
N LEU A 245 2.04 -6.84 11.01
CA LEU A 245 0.75 -7.17 10.38
C LEU A 245 -0.08 -5.91 10.24
N ILE A 246 -0.58 -5.62 9.05
CA ILE A 246 -1.47 -4.50 8.77
C ILE A 246 -2.81 -5.07 8.34
N LEU A 247 -3.88 -4.78 9.09
CA LEU A 247 -5.25 -5.11 8.70
C LEU A 247 -5.89 -3.92 8.00
N ARG A 248 -6.60 -4.17 6.90
CA ARG A 248 -7.14 -3.13 6.03
C ARG A 248 -8.62 -3.33 5.76
N GLY A 249 -9.35 -2.22 5.77
CA GLY A 249 -10.75 -2.19 5.39
C GLY A 249 -11.07 -0.92 4.62
N GLY A 250 -12.01 -1.02 3.70
CA GLY A 250 -12.44 0.10 2.86
C GLY A 250 -13.90 0.01 2.46
N ILE A 251 -14.43 1.15 2.08
CA ILE A 251 -15.78 1.32 1.54
C ILE A 251 -15.72 2.30 0.37
N ASN A 252 -16.49 2.03 -0.68
CA ASN A 252 -16.66 2.93 -1.81
C ASN A 252 -18.07 2.85 -2.40
N ASN A 253 -18.42 3.79 -3.27
CA ASN A 253 -19.71 3.82 -3.98
C ASN A 253 -19.58 3.61 -5.51
N ASN A 254 -18.61 2.81 -5.96
CA ASN A 254 -18.44 2.56 -7.39
C ASN A 254 -19.69 1.90 -8.01
N TYR A 255 -20.06 2.32 -9.21
CA TYR A 255 -21.22 1.83 -9.97
C TYR A 255 -22.56 1.93 -9.23
N ASP A 256 -22.73 3.01 -8.46
CA ASP A 256 -23.94 3.32 -7.68
C ASP A 256 -24.27 2.26 -6.60
N ASN A 257 -23.30 1.39 -6.30
CA ASN A 257 -23.39 0.37 -5.28
C ASN A 257 -22.38 0.66 -4.18
N ILE A 258 -22.77 0.37 -2.93
CA ILE A 258 -21.84 0.40 -1.80
C ILE A 258 -21.02 -0.90 -1.84
N ASN A 259 -19.72 -0.77 -2.05
CA ASN A 259 -18.79 -1.89 -2.07
C ASN A 259 -17.91 -1.87 -0.83
N PHE A 260 -17.67 -3.05 -0.28
CA PHE A 260 -16.76 -3.24 0.85
C PHE A 260 -15.51 -3.96 0.37
N THR A 261 -14.36 -3.48 0.85
CA THR A 261 -13.06 -4.06 0.55
C THR A 261 -12.34 -4.42 1.84
N ALA A 262 -11.57 -5.49 1.81
CA ALA A 262 -10.78 -5.91 2.94
C ALA A 262 -9.46 -6.50 2.48
N GLY A 263 -8.46 -6.48 3.35
CA GLY A 263 -7.17 -7.08 3.04
C GLY A 263 -6.23 -7.04 4.23
N PHE A 264 -5.04 -7.57 4.00
CA PHE A 264 -3.98 -7.52 4.99
C PHE A 264 -2.63 -7.37 4.33
N GLY A 265 -1.65 -6.92 5.11
CA GLY A 265 -0.26 -6.80 4.70
C GLY A 265 0.64 -7.39 5.77
N PHE A 266 1.72 -8.03 5.34
CA PHE A 266 2.79 -8.49 6.22
C PHE A 266 4.09 -7.78 5.86
N VAL A 267 4.77 -7.23 6.85
CA VAL A 267 6.00 -6.46 6.72
C VAL A 267 7.11 -7.11 7.53
N ILE A 268 8.19 -7.50 6.86
CA ILE A 268 9.38 -8.09 7.48
C ILE A 268 10.61 -7.46 6.81
N GLU A 269 11.43 -6.73 7.57
CA GLU A 269 12.70 -6.17 7.11
C GLU A 269 12.60 -5.31 5.82
N GLY A 270 11.50 -4.57 5.66
CA GLY A 270 11.25 -3.74 4.48
C GLY A 270 10.73 -4.52 3.27
N VAL A 271 10.47 -5.83 3.40
CA VAL A 271 9.69 -6.63 2.44
C VAL A 271 8.23 -6.64 2.87
N HIS A 272 7.35 -6.32 1.94
CA HIS A 272 5.91 -6.23 2.15
C HIS A 272 5.21 -7.25 1.26
N PHE A 273 4.37 -8.09 1.86
CA PHE A 273 3.40 -8.90 1.14
C PHE A 273 2.02 -8.31 1.38
N ASP A 274 1.25 -8.04 0.32
CA ASP A 274 -0.11 -7.53 0.45
C ASP A 274 -1.10 -8.43 -0.28
N TYR A 275 -2.25 -8.61 0.35
CA TYR A 275 -3.40 -9.30 -0.20
C TYR A 275 -4.66 -8.45 -0.04
N SER A 276 -5.51 -8.46 -1.06
CA SER A 276 -6.84 -7.85 -0.98
C SER A 276 -7.92 -8.78 -1.54
N LEU A 277 -9.08 -8.68 -0.90
CA LEU A 277 -10.34 -9.23 -1.34
C LEU A 277 -11.27 -8.08 -1.71
N GLU A 278 -11.76 -8.09 -2.95
CA GLU A 278 -12.76 -7.15 -3.44
C GLU A 278 -14.03 -7.92 -3.77
N VAL A 279 -15.12 -7.54 -3.09
CA VAL A 279 -16.44 -8.15 -3.26
C VAL A 279 -17.26 -7.23 -4.14
N LEU A 280 -17.48 -7.65 -5.40
CA LEU A 280 -18.29 -6.91 -6.34
C LEU A 280 -19.71 -7.49 -6.41
N PRO A 281 -20.74 -6.64 -6.59
CA PRO A 281 -22.09 -7.11 -6.86
C PRO A 281 -22.10 -7.94 -8.15
N PHE A 282 -22.60 -9.17 -8.09
CA PHE A 282 -22.86 -10.05 -9.24
C PHE A 282 -21.63 -10.61 -10.00
N SER A 283 -20.40 -10.48 -9.47
CA SER A 283 -19.23 -11.18 -10.00
C SER A 283 -18.60 -12.13 -8.98
N GLU A 284 -17.68 -12.98 -9.45
CA GLU A 284 -16.78 -13.68 -8.54
C GLU A 284 -15.92 -12.70 -7.75
N ASN A 285 -15.50 -13.14 -6.55
CA ASN A 285 -14.60 -12.38 -5.69
C ASN A 285 -13.25 -12.20 -6.37
N ILE A 286 -12.71 -10.98 -6.34
CA ILE A 286 -11.39 -10.69 -6.92
C ILE A 286 -10.32 -10.81 -5.84
N HIS A 287 -9.31 -11.62 -6.13
CA HIS A 287 -8.16 -11.87 -5.27
C HIS A 287 -6.91 -11.24 -5.89
N LYS A 288 -6.19 -10.42 -5.12
CA LYS A 288 -4.99 -9.71 -5.59
C LYS A 288 -3.83 -9.95 -4.65
N PHE A 289 -2.63 -10.10 -5.20
CA PHE A 289 -1.40 -10.35 -4.45
C PHE A 289 -0.26 -9.47 -4.94
N SER A 290 0.55 -8.96 -4.00
CA SER A 290 1.77 -8.24 -4.34
C SER A 290 2.90 -8.51 -3.38
N LEU A 291 4.12 -8.34 -3.89
CA LEU A 291 5.36 -8.35 -3.13
C LEU A 291 6.12 -7.04 -3.41
N ASN A 292 6.47 -6.33 -2.35
CA ASN A 292 7.17 -5.05 -2.42
C ASN A 292 8.42 -5.08 -1.53
N ALA A 293 9.41 -4.26 -1.84
CA ALA A 293 10.64 -4.13 -1.07
C ALA A 293 11.12 -2.67 -1.04
N ASP A 294 11.38 -2.13 0.15
CA ASP A 294 12.08 -0.86 0.38
C ASP A 294 13.53 -1.13 0.81
N PHE A 295 14.47 -0.58 0.05
CA PHE A 295 15.89 -0.80 0.27
C PHE A 295 16.56 0.25 1.17
N GLY A 296 15.87 1.32 1.60
CA GLY A 296 16.38 2.34 2.53
C GLY A 296 17.71 3.00 2.13
N LYS A 297 18.22 4.02 2.84
CA LYS A 297 19.52 4.65 2.47
C LYS A 297 20.71 3.68 2.58
N ILE A 298 21.47 3.51 1.50
CA ILE A 298 22.83 2.95 1.56
C ILE A 298 23.74 4.05 2.12
N ASN A 299 24.19 3.90 3.37
CA ASN A 299 25.17 4.82 3.96
C ASN A 299 26.54 4.59 3.33
N THR A 300 26.94 5.45 2.39
CA THR A 300 28.29 5.44 1.78
C THR A 300 29.27 6.44 2.42
N GLU A 301 29.04 6.88 3.65
CA GLU A 301 29.97 7.78 4.35
C GLU A 301 30.54 7.15 5.62
N GLY A 302 31.87 6.99 5.64
CA GLY A 302 32.68 7.05 6.85
C GLY A 302 32.91 5.75 7.59
N LYS A 303 34.11 5.18 7.40
CA LYS A 303 34.76 4.31 8.39
C LYS A 303 34.79 5.01 9.76
N ALA A 304 33.96 4.54 10.68
CA ALA A 304 34.25 4.50 12.10
C ALA A 304 33.67 3.18 12.62
N GLU A 305 34.54 2.30 13.10
CA GLU A 305 34.17 1.03 13.71
C GLU A 305 33.16 1.26 14.84
N ILE A 306 31.95 0.74 14.66
CA ILE A 306 31.19 0.11 15.74
C ILE A 306 30.53 -1.13 15.12
N ASN A 307 31.20 -2.26 15.25
CA ASN A 307 30.61 -3.57 15.00
C ASN A 307 29.49 -3.81 16.03
N ILE A 308 28.25 -3.66 15.60
CA ILE A 308 27.19 -4.58 16.00
C ILE A 308 26.61 -5.07 14.69
N GLU A 309 26.95 -6.31 14.34
CA GLU A 309 26.52 -6.96 13.11
C GLU A 309 25.00 -6.89 12.97
N LYS A 310 24.54 -6.60 11.76
CA LYS A 310 23.13 -6.75 11.38
C LYS A 310 22.75 -8.21 11.55
N GLY A 311 21.94 -8.48 12.55
CA GLY A 311 21.56 -9.82 12.92
C GLY A 311 20.57 -10.47 11.99
N ASN A 312 20.96 -11.56 11.32
CA ASN A 312 20.05 -12.43 10.57
C ASN A 312 19.75 -13.74 11.33
N THR A 313 20.26 -13.87 12.56
CA THR A 313 20.13 -15.08 13.38
C THR A 313 19.51 -14.81 14.75
N PHE A 314 18.95 -15.84 15.37
CA PHE A 314 18.40 -15.80 16.73
C PHE A 314 19.35 -15.14 17.73
N LYS A 315 20.65 -15.46 17.65
CA LYS A 315 21.67 -14.97 18.56
C LYS A 315 21.85 -13.45 18.46
N ASP A 316 21.84 -12.92 17.25
CA ASP A 316 22.09 -11.50 17.00
C ASP A 316 20.91 -10.63 17.48
N TYR A 317 19.67 -11.09 17.26
CA TYR A 317 18.49 -10.41 17.82
C TYR A 317 18.48 -10.51 19.35
N MET A 318 18.93 -11.64 19.92
CA MET A 318 19.05 -11.80 21.38
C MET A 318 20.08 -10.82 21.95
N GLU A 319 21.23 -10.66 21.29
CA GLU A 319 22.26 -9.68 21.66
C GLU A 319 21.73 -8.24 21.57
N SER A 320 21.02 -7.91 20.48
CA SER A 320 20.42 -6.59 20.28
C SER A 320 19.33 -6.28 21.33
N GLY A 321 18.45 -7.25 21.60
CA GLY A 321 17.42 -7.12 22.64
C GLY A 321 18.02 -6.93 24.03
N ASN A 322 19.08 -7.68 24.35
CA ASN A 322 19.82 -7.55 25.61
C ASN A 322 20.51 -6.17 25.71
N PHE A 323 21.14 -5.69 24.65
CA PHE A 323 21.78 -4.38 24.62
C PHE A 323 20.78 -3.26 24.95
N TYR A 324 19.61 -3.25 24.31
CA TYR A 324 18.57 -2.26 24.59
C TYR A 324 17.95 -2.42 25.99
N TYR A 325 17.81 -3.65 26.47
CA TYR A 325 17.33 -3.94 27.81
C TYR A 325 18.26 -3.38 28.88
N GLU A 326 19.57 -3.65 28.75
CA GLU A 326 20.61 -3.17 29.67
C GLU A 326 20.75 -1.63 29.60
N SER A 327 20.55 -1.05 28.42
CA SER A 327 20.51 0.40 28.20
C SER A 327 19.21 1.06 28.69
N LYS A 328 18.29 0.32 29.33
CA LYS A 328 16.97 0.78 29.79
C LYS A 328 16.08 1.37 28.69
N GLN A 329 16.35 1.05 27.43
CA GLN A 329 15.54 1.45 26.29
C GLN A 329 14.44 0.40 26.06
N TYR A 330 13.52 0.29 27.01
CA TYR A 330 12.57 -0.81 27.10
C TYR A 330 11.65 -0.96 25.88
N ARG A 331 11.25 0.14 25.23
CA ARG A 331 10.46 0.07 23.99
C ARG A 331 11.22 -0.60 22.85
N ASN A 332 12.53 -0.34 22.73
CA ASN A 332 13.37 -0.97 21.71
C ASN A 332 13.61 -2.44 22.06
N ALA A 333 13.92 -2.76 23.33
CA ALA A 333 14.08 -4.13 23.79
C ALA A 333 12.84 -5.01 23.52
N ILE A 334 11.63 -4.48 23.74
CA ILE A 334 10.37 -5.17 23.42
C ILE A 334 10.29 -5.56 21.95
N LYS A 335 10.68 -4.67 21.02
CA LYS A 335 10.65 -4.99 19.59
C LYS A 335 11.47 -6.24 19.28
N TYR A 336 12.69 -6.32 19.78
CA TYR A 336 13.58 -7.47 19.57
C TYR A 336 13.08 -8.73 20.27
N PHE A 337 12.67 -8.65 21.55
CA PHE A 337 12.22 -9.83 22.27
C PHE A 337 10.88 -10.36 21.75
N GLU A 338 9.92 -9.51 21.37
CA GLU A 338 8.67 -9.97 20.74
C GLU A 338 8.91 -10.58 19.37
N TYR A 339 9.83 -9.99 18.58
CA TYR A 339 10.25 -10.57 17.30
C TYR A 339 10.82 -11.99 17.48
N ILE A 340 11.70 -12.17 18.48
CA ILE A 340 12.24 -13.49 18.86
C ILE A 340 11.12 -14.45 19.31
N ASN A 341 10.20 -13.99 20.17
CA ASN A 341 9.07 -14.77 20.68
C ASN A 341 8.12 -15.23 19.56
N LEU A 342 8.01 -14.47 18.48
CA LEU A 342 7.12 -14.76 17.35
C LEU A 342 7.80 -15.65 16.30
N LEU A 343 9.00 -15.27 15.83
CA LEU A 343 9.63 -15.88 14.66
C LEU A 343 10.63 -16.99 15.00
N TYR A 344 11.21 -16.96 16.21
CA TYR A 344 12.20 -17.95 16.67
C TYR A 344 11.69 -18.76 17.86
N TRP A 345 10.38 -19.01 17.92
CA TRP A 345 9.76 -19.78 19.01
C TRP A 345 10.35 -21.19 19.16
N ARG A 346 10.81 -21.82 18.07
CA ARG A 346 11.47 -23.14 18.09
C ARG A 346 12.83 -23.08 18.78
N ASP A 347 13.59 -22.01 18.58
CA ASP A 347 14.86 -21.80 19.26
C ASP A 347 14.65 -21.58 20.76
N ILE A 348 13.61 -20.81 21.13
CA ILE A 348 13.20 -20.66 22.53
C ILE A 348 12.78 -22.01 23.13
N GLU A 349 12.06 -22.86 22.41
CA GLU A 349 11.67 -24.19 22.88
C GLU A 349 12.87 -25.10 23.18
N ASN A 350 13.96 -24.95 22.42
CA ASN A 350 15.21 -25.68 22.63
C ASN A 350 16.05 -25.17 23.80
N MET A 351 15.72 -24.00 24.36
CA MET A 351 16.40 -23.47 25.55
C MET A 351 16.07 -24.26 26.81
N SER A 352 16.95 -24.21 27.80
CA SER A 352 16.65 -24.72 29.14
C SER A 352 15.51 -23.92 29.80
N ASP A 353 14.79 -24.53 30.74
CA ASP A 353 13.68 -23.86 31.43
C ASP A 353 14.14 -22.58 32.16
N LYS A 354 15.38 -22.56 32.66
CA LYS A 354 15.97 -21.37 33.27
C LYS A 354 16.16 -20.23 32.28
N GLU A 355 16.61 -20.54 31.06
CA GLU A 355 16.80 -19.57 29.99
C GLU A 355 15.45 -19.06 29.45
N LYS A 356 14.46 -19.94 29.28
CA LYS A 356 13.08 -19.56 28.93
C LYS A 356 12.49 -18.62 29.96
N SER A 357 12.63 -18.95 31.24
CA SER A 357 12.17 -18.09 32.34
C SER A 357 12.86 -16.73 32.31
N ALA A 358 14.18 -16.69 32.12
CA ALA A 358 14.93 -15.43 32.05
C ALA A 358 14.52 -14.56 30.86
N PHE A 359 14.28 -15.17 29.69
CA PHE A 359 13.80 -14.48 28.51
C PHE A 359 12.43 -13.81 28.75
N PHE A 360 11.45 -14.57 29.26
CA PHE A 360 10.13 -14.03 29.56
C PHE A 360 10.14 -13.02 30.73
N GLN A 361 11.05 -13.17 31.71
CA GLN A 361 11.29 -12.16 32.74
C GLN A 361 11.73 -10.83 32.16
N LYS A 362 12.71 -10.82 31.23
CA LYS A 362 13.18 -9.59 30.57
C LYS A 362 12.03 -8.90 29.82
N LEU A 363 11.21 -9.68 29.12
CA LEU A 363 10.02 -9.21 28.41
C LEU A 363 8.98 -8.59 29.36
N GLY A 364 8.69 -9.28 30.47
CA GLY A 364 7.79 -8.78 31.53
C GLY A 364 8.29 -7.48 32.17
N ILE A 365 9.60 -7.39 32.47
CA ILE A 365 10.23 -6.19 33.00
C ILE A 365 10.13 -5.02 32.01
N CYS A 366 10.35 -5.27 30.71
CA CYS A 366 10.23 -4.21 29.72
C CYS A 366 8.80 -3.66 29.67
N TYR A 367 7.79 -4.52 29.61
CA TYR A 367 6.39 -4.13 29.59
C TYR A 367 5.98 -3.38 30.86
N TYR A 368 6.46 -3.82 32.03
CA TYR A 368 6.26 -3.12 33.29
C TYR A 368 6.79 -1.69 33.25
N ASN A 369 8.02 -1.50 32.75
CA ASN A 369 8.66 -0.18 32.69
C ASN A 369 7.99 0.78 31.69
N ILE A 370 7.30 0.27 30.67
CA ILE A 370 6.49 1.10 29.76
C ILE A 370 5.03 1.28 30.22
N LYS A 371 4.72 0.83 31.45
CA LYS A 371 3.41 0.92 32.10
C LYS A 371 2.31 0.04 31.48
N ASP A 372 2.67 -1.01 30.75
CA ASP A 372 1.74 -2.04 30.29
C ASP A 372 1.73 -3.20 31.29
N THR A 373 0.98 -3.00 32.38
CA THR A 373 0.91 -3.96 33.50
C THR A 373 0.25 -5.28 33.10
N LYS A 374 -0.68 -5.25 32.13
CA LYS A 374 -1.38 -6.45 31.65
C LYS A 374 -0.42 -7.39 30.92
N ARG A 375 0.36 -6.88 29.96
CA ARG A 375 1.35 -7.71 29.26
C ARG A 375 2.50 -8.09 30.18
N ALA A 376 2.91 -7.20 31.08
CA ALA A 376 3.92 -7.53 32.09
C ALA A 376 3.50 -8.75 32.92
N LEU A 377 2.27 -8.75 33.45
CA LEU A 377 1.72 -9.88 34.20
C LEU A 377 1.73 -11.18 33.39
N GLN A 378 1.27 -11.15 32.14
CA GLN A 378 1.25 -12.32 31.25
C GLN A 378 2.65 -12.93 31.09
N TYR A 379 3.67 -12.11 30.84
CA TYR A 379 5.03 -12.58 30.67
C TYR A 379 5.67 -13.05 31.97
N PHE A 380 5.36 -12.44 33.12
CA PHE A 380 5.79 -12.97 34.41
C PHE A 380 5.13 -14.31 34.75
N GLU A 381 3.84 -14.49 34.47
CA GLU A 381 3.17 -15.79 34.65
C GLU A 381 3.78 -16.86 33.73
N ARG A 382 4.10 -16.50 32.48
CA ARG A 382 4.80 -17.38 31.54
C ARG A 382 6.21 -17.73 32.01
N ALA A 383 6.96 -16.78 32.58
CA ALA A 383 8.27 -17.05 33.16
C ALA A 383 8.20 -17.97 34.39
N ASN A 384 7.22 -17.74 35.27
CA ASN A 384 6.99 -18.56 36.47
C ASN A 384 6.54 -19.99 36.14
N TYR A 385 5.98 -20.24 34.95
CA TYR A 385 5.69 -21.60 34.49
C TYR A 385 6.98 -22.44 34.37
N PHE A 386 8.08 -21.84 33.91
CA PHE A 386 9.38 -22.50 33.72
C PHE A 386 10.30 -22.45 34.95
N ASP A 387 10.08 -21.51 35.88
CA ASP A 387 10.85 -21.38 37.12
C ASP A 387 9.92 -21.15 38.32
N LYS A 388 9.27 -22.23 38.77
CA LYS A 388 8.21 -22.20 39.80
C LYS A 388 8.71 -21.89 41.21
N ASP A 389 10.01 -22.03 41.46
CA ASP A 389 10.62 -21.81 42.77
C ASP A 389 11.16 -20.38 42.93
N ASN A 390 11.02 -19.54 41.91
CA ASN A 390 11.49 -18.17 41.91
C ASN A 390 10.56 -17.23 42.69
N GLU A 391 10.91 -16.98 43.96
CA GLU A 391 10.14 -16.10 44.84
C GLU A 391 10.07 -14.64 44.36
N ILE A 392 11.06 -14.17 43.60
CA ILE A 392 11.06 -12.81 43.03
C ILE A 392 9.96 -12.71 41.96
N LEU A 393 9.85 -13.71 41.07
CA LEU A 393 8.79 -13.79 40.07
C LEU A 393 7.40 -13.83 40.71
N LYS A 394 7.21 -14.63 41.77
CA LYS A 394 5.95 -14.68 42.52
C LYS A 394 5.58 -13.33 43.12
N HIS A 395 6.57 -12.58 43.62
CA HIS A 395 6.36 -11.23 44.13
C HIS A 395 5.87 -10.28 43.02
N TRP A 396 6.52 -10.26 41.86
CA TRP A 396 6.10 -9.44 40.71
C TRP A 396 4.68 -9.77 40.22
N ILE A 397 4.33 -11.06 40.16
CA ILE A 397 2.97 -11.49 39.78
C ILE A 397 1.93 -11.00 40.79
N ARG A 398 2.21 -11.09 42.10
CA ARG A 398 1.30 -10.58 43.14
C ARG A 398 1.14 -9.06 43.12
N LEU A 399 2.19 -8.33 42.74
CA LEU A 399 2.16 -6.87 42.63
C LEU A 399 1.30 -6.39 41.44
N LEU A 400 1.19 -7.21 40.39
CA LEU A 400 0.51 -6.84 39.14
C LEU A 400 -0.90 -7.43 38.99
N LYS A 401 -1.31 -8.30 39.91
CA LYS A 401 -2.69 -8.74 40.10
C LYS A 401 -3.43 -7.74 40.98
#